data_AF-H0TLP4-F1
#
_entry.id   AF-H0TLP4-F1
#
_cell.length_a   1.000
_cell.length_b   1.000
_cell.length_c   1.000
_cell.angle_alpha   90.00
_cell.angle_beta   90.00
_cell.angle_gamma   90.00
#
_symmetry.space_group_name_H-M   'P 1'
#
loop_
_entity.id
_entity.type
_entity.pdbx_description
1 polymer ?
#
loop_
_entity_poly.entity_id
_entity_poly.type
_entity_poly.pdbx_seq_one_letter_code
_entity_poly.pdbx_strand_id
1 'polypeptide(L)'
;MLGLSRVFYIPLLLIATCSQNESPPADAVAAAAPQAPVLVENPTKVGECAERTIAEIADFSGGKLSRKPIKKGVIDPGSYVRYTNKDTQVSYEWDAALAHSKVGDKVRFCLVSIPKDCPPGDNRGRVYETTNLRTNGVWKMQDDPHMCGGA
;
A
#
# COMPACT_ATOMS: atom_id res chain seq x y z
N MET A 1 -73.10 -20.35 -50.34
CA MET A 1 -72.18 -20.67 -51.45
C MET A 1 -70.89 -19.90 -51.22
N LEU A 2 -69.75 -20.62 -51.24
CA LEU A 2 -68.35 -20.23 -51.53
C LEU A 2 -67.94 -18.75 -51.35
N GLY A 3 -66.84 -18.37 -50.70
CA GLY A 3 -65.68 -19.13 -50.24
C GLY A 3 -64.58 -18.20 -49.68
N LEU A 4 -63.66 -18.84 -48.94
CA LEU A 4 -62.28 -18.52 -48.60
C LEU A 4 -61.76 -17.07 -48.73
N SER A 5 -61.17 -16.54 -47.64
CA SER A 5 -59.70 -16.61 -47.51
C SER A 5 -59.20 -16.06 -46.17
N ARG A 6 -58.40 -16.89 -45.48
CA ARG A 6 -57.60 -16.51 -44.32
C ARG A 6 -56.34 -15.80 -44.81
N VAL A 7 -56.05 -14.62 -44.28
CA VAL A 7 -54.68 -14.09 -44.27
C VAL A 7 -54.39 -13.65 -42.83
N PHE A 8 -53.64 -14.48 -42.12
CA PHE A 8 -53.03 -14.12 -40.85
C PHE A 8 -51.75 -13.34 -41.17
N TYR A 9 -51.73 -12.04 -40.88
CA TYR A 9 -50.50 -11.25 -40.88
C TYR A 9 -49.76 -11.53 -39.56
N ILE A 10 -48.66 -12.28 -39.65
CA ILE A 10 -47.70 -12.46 -38.56
C ILE A 10 -46.73 -11.27 -38.61
N PRO A 11 -46.66 -10.42 -37.58
CA PRO A 11 -45.64 -9.38 -37.53
C PRO A 11 -44.27 -10.03 -37.29
N LEU A 12 -43.37 -9.81 -38.24
CA LEU A 12 -41.95 -10.17 -38.18
C LEU A 12 -41.29 -9.36 -37.06
N LEU A 13 -41.08 -9.96 -35.89
CA LEU A 13 -40.22 -9.42 -34.84
C LEU A 13 -38.77 -9.46 -35.33
N LEU A 14 -38.20 -8.29 -35.64
CA LEU A 14 -36.76 -8.10 -35.79
C LEU A 14 -36.11 -8.11 -34.39
N ILE A 15 -35.57 -9.26 -34.01
CA ILE A 15 -34.73 -9.41 -32.82
C ILE A 15 -33.34 -8.88 -33.17
N ALA A 16 -33.01 -7.68 -32.68
CA ALA A 16 -31.65 -7.16 -32.69
C ALA A 16 -30.87 -7.83 -31.54
N THR A 17 -30.18 -8.94 -31.83
CA THR A 17 -29.22 -9.53 -30.91
C THR A 17 -27.85 -8.90 -31.14
N CYS A 18 -27.41 -8.03 -30.24
CA CYS A 18 -25.99 -7.70 -30.16
C CYS A 18 -25.25 -8.92 -29.60
N SER A 19 -24.80 -9.79 -30.51
CA SER A 19 -23.80 -10.82 -30.23
C SER A 19 -22.43 -10.14 -30.22
N GLN A 20 -21.86 -9.91 -29.04
CA GLN A 20 -20.43 -9.65 -28.89
C GLN A 20 -19.80 -10.88 -28.26
N ASN A 21 -19.57 -11.90 -29.08
CA ASN A 21 -18.68 -13.00 -28.74
C ASN A 21 -17.31 -12.73 -29.38
N GLU A 22 -16.64 -11.69 -28.90
CA GLU A 22 -15.22 -11.46 -29.19
C GLU A 22 -14.42 -12.11 -28.06
N SER A 23 -13.90 -13.30 -28.33
CA SER A 23 -12.81 -13.85 -27.52
C SER A 23 -11.60 -12.94 -27.69
N PRO A 24 -11.00 -12.44 -26.60
CA PRO A 24 -9.79 -11.62 -26.71
C PRO A 24 -8.63 -12.47 -27.24
N PRO A 25 -7.70 -11.88 -28.00
CA PRO A 25 -6.49 -12.56 -28.45
C PRO A 25 -5.65 -13.02 -27.24
N ALA A 26 -5.10 -14.22 -27.34
CA ALA A 26 -4.45 -14.98 -26.26
C ALA A 26 -3.11 -14.40 -25.73
N ASP A 27 -2.73 -13.18 -26.10
CA ASP A 27 -1.42 -12.60 -25.75
C ASP A 27 -1.51 -11.25 -25.01
N ALA A 28 -2.71 -10.81 -24.61
CA ALA A 28 -2.85 -9.66 -23.72
C ALA A 28 -2.74 -10.14 -22.26
N VAL A 29 -1.53 -10.10 -21.69
CA VAL A 29 -1.37 -10.05 -20.22
C VAL A 29 -1.99 -8.74 -19.77
N ALA A 30 -3.28 -8.78 -19.42
CA ALA A 30 -3.92 -7.69 -18.71
C ALA A 30 -3.07 -7.43 -17.47
N ALA A 31 -2.44 -6.26 -17.40
CA ALA A 31 -1.83 -5.79 -16.17
C ALA A 31 -2.94 -5.86 -15.11
N ALA A 32 -2.82 -6.80 -14.17
CA ALA A 32 -3.79 -6.96 -13.12
C ALA A 32 -3.95 -5.60 -12.44
N ALA A 33 -5.19 -5.10 -12.37
CA ALA A 33 -5.47 -3.89 -11.60
C ALA A 33 -4.85 -4.06 -10.20
N PRO A 34 -4.20 -3.01 -9.63
CA PRO A 34 -3.60 -3.13 -8.31
C PRO A 34 -4.68 -3.59 -7.34
N GLN A 35 -4.48 -4.78 -6.77
CA GLN A 35 -5.40 -5.33 -5.78
C GLN A 35 -5.44 -4.37 -4.60
N ALA A 36 -6.64 -4.10 -4.08
CA ALA A 36 -6.79 -3.28 -2.89
C ALA A 36 -5.97 -3.89 -1.74
N PRO A 37 -5.29 -3.08 -0.91
CA PRO A 37 -4.46 -3.60 0.16
C PRO A 37 -5.28 -4.45 1.12
N VAL A 38 -4.79 -5.64 1.45
CA VAL A 38 -5.41 -6.51 2.44
C VAL A 38 -5.12 -5.94 3.81
N LEU A 39 -6.14 -5.36 4.47
CA LEU A 39 -6.00 -4.82 5.81
C LEU A 39 -6.08 -5.93 6.86
N VAL A 40 -5.04 -6.03 7.68
CA VAL A 40 -4.90 -6.98 8.80
C VAL A 40 -4.43 -6.23 10.05
N GLU A 41 -4.55 -6.84 11.22
CA GLU A 41 -4.07 -6.23 12.47
C GLU A 41 -2.55 -6.16 12.52
N ASN A 42 -1.87 -7.26 12.17
CA ASN A 42 -0.42 -7.40 12.18
C ASN A 42 0.08 -7.93 10.83
N PRO A 43 0.60 -7.08 9.93
CA PRO A 43 1.10 -7.51 8.63
C PRO A 43 2.31 -8.44 8.77
N THR A 44 2.16 -9.67 8.29
CA THR A 44 3.19 -10.71 8.34
C THR A 44 3.60 -11.21 6.96
N LYS A 45 2.84 -10.87 5.92
CA LYS A 45 3.15 -11.17 4.52
C LYS A 45 3.30 -9.88 3.71
N VAL A 46 4.17 -9.91 2.72
CA VAL A 46 4.33 -8.80 1.78
C VAL A 46 3.00 -8.49 1.10
N GLY A 47 2.61 -7.22 1.08
CA GLY A 47 1.34 -6.74 0.54
C GLY A 47 0.21 -6.64 1.57
N GLU A 48 0.35 -7.24 2.76
CA GLU A 48 -0.55 -6.99 3.87
C GLU A 48 -0.29 -5.59 4.43
N CYS A 49 -1.37 -4.91 4.80
CA CYS A 49 -1.33 -3.57 5.36
C CYS A 49 -2.12 -3.51 6.65
N ALA A 50 -1.87 -2.49 7.46
CA ALA A 50 -2.69 -2.18 8.62
C ALA A 50 -2.91 -0.67 8.71
N GLU A 51 -3.98 -0.26 9.39
CA GLU A 51 -4.07 1.13 9.83
C GLU A 51 -3.34 1.31 11.16
N ARG A 52 -2.63 2.43 11.29
CA ARG A 52 -1.93 2.83 12.50
C ARG A 52 -2.20 4.30 12.79
N THR A 53 -1.94 4.69 14.03
CA THR A 53 -1.92 6.09 14.44
C THR A 53 -0.51 6.44 14.90
N ILE A 54 0.02 7.56 14.44
CA ILE A 54 1.34 8.05 14.88
C ILE A 54 1.27 8.44 16.36
N ALA A 55 2.10 7.82 17.18
CA ALA A 55 2.25 8.12 18.60
C ALA A 55 3.47 9.02 18.88
N GLU A 56 4.54 8.91 18.10
CA GLU A 56 5.75 9.72 18.23
C GLU A 56 6.41 9.94 16.87
N ILE A 57 7.03 11.11 16.69
CA ILE A 57 7.95 11.42 15.59
C ILE A 57 9.21 12.03 16.20
N ALA A 58 10.37 11.49 15.86
CA ALA A 58 11.67 11.96 16.32
C ALA A 58 12.73 11.81 15.23
N ASP A 59 13.91 12.37 15.46
CA ASP A 59 15.12 11.92 14.78
C ASP A 59 15.64 10.61 15.42
N PHE A 60 16.67 10.00 14.84
CA PHE A 60 17.21 8.72 15.32
C PHE A 60 17.79 8.79 16.76
N SER A 61 18.18 9.99 17.21
CA SER A 61 18.69 10.22 18.57
C SER A 61 17.59 10.49 19.62
N GLY A 62 16.32 10.42 19.22
CA GLY A 62 15.18 10.78 20.07
C GLY A 62 14.95 12.29 20.18
N GLY A 63 15.67 13.08 19.39
CA GLY A 63 15.48 14.52 19.25
C GLY A 63 14.33 14.88 18.34
N LYS A 64 14.08 16.17 18.18
CA LYS A 64 13.00 16.65 17.32
C LYS A 64 13.40 16.51 15.85
N LEU A 65 12.61 15.76 15.08
CA LEU A 65 12.75 15.72 13.62
C LEU A 65 12.58 17.12 13.02
N SER A 66 13.58 17.59 12.28
CA SER A 66 13.53 18.88 11.59
C SER A 66 12.43 18.89 10.54
N ARG A 67 11.64 19.96 10.48
CA ARG A 67 10.67 20.19 9.39
C ARG A 67 11.32 20.67 8.09
N LYS A 68 12.59 21.04 8.13
CA LYS A 68 13.36 21.50 6.98
C LYS A 68 14.37 20.43 6.59
N PRO A 69 14.70 20.30 5.29
CA PRO A 69 15.76 19.41 4.85
C PRO A 69 17.07 19.65 5.59
N ILE A 70 17.83 18.58 5.80
CA ILE A 70 19.16 18.66 6.39
C ILE A 70 20.08 19.46 5.45
N LYS A 71 20.84 20.40 6.02
CA LYS A 71 21.76 21.23 5.25
C LYS A 71 22.94 20.39 4.77
N LYS A 72 23.41 20.66 3.55
CA LYS A 72 24.65 20.04 3.04
C LYS A 72 25.81 20.26 4.01
N GLY A 73 26.54 19.19 4.32
CA GLY A 73 27.68 19.22 5.25
C GLY A 73 27.29 19.05 6.74
N VAL A 74 26.00 18.88 7.04
CA VAL A 74 25.53 18.46 8.37
C VAL A 74 25.25 16.96 8.35
N ILE A 75 25.63 16.26 9.41
CA ILE A 75 25.31 14.84 9.59
C ILE A 75 23.79 14.70 9.68
N ASP A 76 23.21 13.81 8.89
CA ASP A 76 21.78 13.51 8.94
C ASP A 76 21.46 12.79 10.26
N PRO A 77 20.58 13.36 11.10
CA PRO A 77 20.21 12.72 12.37
C PRO A 77 19.21 11.57 12.16
N GLY A 78 18.79 11.30 10.93
CA GLY A 78 17.85 10.24 10.60
C GLY A 78 16.41 10.53 11.00
N SER A 79 15.58 9.51 10.89
CA SER A 79 14.13 9.57 11.09
C SER A 79 13.65 8.41 11.94
N TYR A 80 12.74 8.69 12.87
CA TYR A 80 12.11 7.71 13.72
C TYR A 80 10.61 8.01 13.89
N VAL A 81 9.79 6.97 13.86
CA VAL A 81 8.37 7.06 14.14
C VAL A 81 7.94 5.85 14.97
N ARG A 82 7.07 6.09 15.96
CA ARG A 82 6.38 5.04 16.72
C ARG A 82 4.89 5.18 16.55
N TYR A 83 4.21 4.04 16.44
CA TYR A 83 2.76 3.95 16.33
C TYR A 83 2.11 3.58 17.66
N THR A 84 0.78 3.78 17.78
CA THR A 84 0.03 3.50 19.00
C THR A 84 0.05 2.04 19.44
N ASN A 85 0.24 1.10 18.49
CA ASN A 85 0.39 -0.32 18.80
C ASN A 85 1.84 -0.72 19.13
N LYS A 86 2.75 0.27 19.21
CA LYS A 86 4.19 0.14 19.50
C LYS A 86 5.06 -0.30 18.33
N ASP A 87 4.52 -0.55 17.15
CA ASP A 87 5.34 -0.71 15.93
C ASP A 87 6.20 0.54 15.75
N THR A 88 7.40 0.36 15.20
CA THR A 88 8.33 1.45 14.91
C THR A 88 8.75 1.42 13.46
N GLN A 89 9.20 2.57 12.97
CA GLN A 89 10.05 2.62 11.79
C GLN A 89 11.23 3.53 12.02
N VAL A 90 12.35 3.18 11.40
CA VAL A 90 13.61 3.89 11.55
C VAL A 90 14.41 3.97 10.24
N SER A 91 15.16 5.06 10.10
CA SER A 91 16.05 5.35 8.98
C SER A 91 17.20 6.23 9.45
N TYR A 92 18.38 6.02 8.88
CA TYR A 92 19.53 6.92 9.05
C TYR A 92 19.43 8.20 8.20
N GLU A 93 18.41 8.30 7.35
CA GLU A 93 18.14 9.47 6.51
C GLU A 93 16.91 10.25 7.00
N TRP A 94 16.93 11.56 6.78
CA TRP A 94 15.79 12.43 7.00
C TRP A 94 14.69 12.18 5.97
N ASP A 95 13.48 11.90 6.45
CA ASP A 95 12.31 11.66 5.62
C ASP A 95 11.39 12.88 5.59
N ALA A 96 11.19 13.43 4.39
CA ALA A 96 10.37 14.62 4.19
C ALA A 96 8.89 14.39 4.50
N ALA A 97 8.34 13.22 4.15
CA ALA A 97 6.93 12.92 4.36
C ALA A 97 6.63 12.77 5.85
N LEU A 98 7.51 12.11 6.59
CA LEU A 98 7.41 11.99 8.04
C LEU A 98 7.61 13.36 8.73
N ALA A 99 8.58 14.17 8.29
CA ALA A 99 8.84 15.51 8.83
C ALA A 99 7.64 16.47 8.70
N HIS A 100 6.71 16.20 7.77
CA HIS A 100 5.48 16.96 7.55
C HIS A 100 4.22 16.27 8.13
N SER A 101 4.40 15.10 8.75
CA SER A 101 3.38 14.40 9.51
C SER A 101 3.27 14.95 10.93
N LYS A 102 2.25 14.52 11.69
CA LYS A 102 2.08 14.87 13.11
C LYS A 102 1.61 13.68 13.93
N VAL A 103 1.87 13.73 15.23
CA VAL A 103 1.26 12.82 16.21
C VAL A 103 -0.26 12.88 16.08
N GLY A 104 -0.89 11.70 16.10
CA GLY A 104 -2.33 11.52 15.90
C GLY A 104 -2.75 11.32 14.44
N ASP A 105 -1.85 11.47 13.46
CA ASP A 105 -2.19 11.15 12.07
C ASP A 105 -2.45 9.65 11.91
N LYS A 106 -3.53 9.34 11.18
CA LYS A 106 -3.79 7.98 10.69
C LYS A 106 -2.90 7.69 9.50
N VAL A 107 -2.35 6.49 9.46
CA VAL A 107 -1.49 6.02 8.37
C VAL A 107 -1.91 4.62 7.93
N ARG A 108 -1.67 4.32 6.65
CA ARG A 108 -1.65 2.94 6.14
C ARG A 108 -0.21 2.45 6.18
N PHE A 109 0.02 1.32 6.85
CA PHE A 109 1.32 0.72 7.14
C PHE A 109 1.40 -0.65 6.46
N CYS A 110 2.16 -0.77 5.38
CA CYS A 110 2.17 -1.95 4.51
C CYS A 110 3.52 -2.65 4.54
N LEU A 111 3.53 -3.97 4.78
CA LEU A 111 4.76 -4.76 4.70
C LEU A 111 5.18 -4.91 3.25
N VAL A 112 6.37 -4.41 2.90
CA VAL A 112 6.88 -4.44 1.52
C VAL A 112 8.14 -5.29 1.35
N SER A 113 8.85 -5.60 2.43
CA SER A 113 10.00 -6.50 2.39
C SER A 113 10.19 -7.25 3.70
N ILE A 114 10.55 -8.53 3.60
CA ILE A 114 10.96 -9.39 4.72
C ILE A 114 12.40 -9.84 4.44
N PRO A 115 13.35 -9.61 5.36
CA PRO A 115 14.71 -10.10 5.20
C PRO A 115 14.78 -11.63 5.07
N LYS A 116 15.80 -12.10 4.35
CA LYS A 116 16.04 -13.52 4.11
C LYS A 116 17.18 -14.00 5.00
N ASP A 117 17.27 -15.32 5.17
CA ASP A 117 18.37 -15.99 5.87
C ASP A 117 18.56 -15.53 7.33
N CYS A 118 17.47 -15.11 7.98
CA CYS A 118 17.46 -14.72 9.38
C CYS A 118 17.59 -15.94 10.32
N PRO A 119 18.30 -15.81 11.45
CA PRO A 119 18.26 -16.81 12.50
C PRO A 119 16.82 -17.07 13.00
N PRO A 120 16.49 -18.29 13.47
CA PRO A 120 15.16 -18.59 13.99
C PRO A 120 14.74 -17.61 15.10
N GLY A 121 13.61 -16.93 14.89
CA GLY A 121 13.05 -15.96 15.85
C GLY A 121 13.52 -14.51 15.67
N ASP A 122 14.57 -14.25 14.90
CA ASP A 122 15.00 -12.89 14.57
C ASP A 122 14.20 -12.38 13.35
N ASN A 123 13.28 -11.47 13.61
CA ASN A 123 12.37 -10.92 12.59
C ASN A 123 12.69 -9.46 12.23
N ARG A 124 13.80 -8.92 12.72
CA ARG A 124 14.19 -7.51 12.55
C ARG A 124 14.57 -7.18 11.11
N GLY A 125 14.41 -5.92 10.72
CA GLY A 125 14.79 -5.40 9.41
C GLY A 125 13.68 -5.51 8.36
N ARG A 126 12.44 -5.77 8.77
CA ARG A 126 11.28 -5.72 7.86
C ARG A 126 11.07 -4.29 7.40
N VAL A 127 10.82 -4.11 6.11
CA VAL A 127 10.58 -2.79 5.53
C VAL A 127 9.10 -2.60 5.34
N TYR A 128 8.61 -1.47 5.82
CA TYR A 128 7.23 -1.06 5.65
C TYR A 128 7.14 0.20 4.80
N GLU A 129 6.20 0.25 3.86
CA GLU A 129 5.77 1.49 3.21
C GLU A 129 4.61 2.05 4.02
N THR A 130 4.72 3.33 4.39
CA THR A 130 3.69 4.00 5.17
C THR A 130 3.17 5.21 4.43
N THR A 131 1.86 5.28 4.25
CA THR A 131 1.16 6.45 3.69
C THR A 131 0.41 7.16 4.80
N ASN A 132 0.72 8.44 5.03
CA ASN A 132 -0.09 9.28 5.90
C ASN A 132 -1.40 9.66 5.21
N LEU A 133 -2.54 9.26 5.79
CA LEU A 133 -3.85 9.43 5.17
C LEU A 133 -4.35 10.88 5.18
N ARG A 134 -3.72 11.77 5.97
CA ARG A 134 -4.01 13.21 5.97
C ARG A 134 -3.22 13.96 4.90
N THR A 135 -1.93 13.65 4.75
CA THR A 135 -1.03 14.39 3.85
C THR A 135 -0.81 13.71 2.50
N ASN A 136 -1.17 12.43 2.38
CA ASN A 136 -0.77 11.52 1.30
C ASN A 136 0.75 11.37 1.14
N GLY A 137 1.55 11.83 2.13
CA GLY A 137 2.98 11.60 2.14
C GLY A 137 3.30 10.13 2.36
N VAL A 138 4.36 9.64 1.72
CA VAL A 138 4.77 8.24 1.76
C VAL A 138 6.23 8.15 2.19
N TRP A 139 6.55 7.21 3.07
CA TRP A 139 7.92 6.84 3.44
C TRP A 139 8.11 5.33 3.46
N LYS A 140 9.36 4.89 3.30
CA LYS A 140 9.78 3.47 3.37
C LYS A 140 10.93 3.33 4.33
N MET A 141 10.70 2.62 5.42
CA MET A 141 11.65 2.54 6.53
C MET A 141 11.59 1.16 7.18
N GLN A 142 12.70 0.75 7.79
CA GLN A 142 12.83 -0.54 8.48
C GLN A 142 12.15 -0.48 9.85
N ASP A 143 11.71 -1.60 10.39
CA ASP A 143 11.15 -1.68 11.74
C ASP A 143 12.19 -1.62 12.86
N ASP A 144 13.44 -1.96 12.54
CA ASP A 144 14.60 -2.02 13.44
C ASP A 144 15.81 -1.32 12.80
N PRO A 145 16.70 -0.67 13.57
CA PRO A 145 17.92 -0.08 13.03
C PRO A 145 18.93 -1.11 12.50
N HIS A 146 18.82 -2.36 12.96
CA HIS A 146 19.69 -3.45 12.55
C HIS A 146 18.91 -4.50 11.76
N MET A 147 19.61 -5.12 10.82
CA MET A 147 19.08 -6.27 10.08
C MET A 147 19.10 -7.52 10.96
N CYS A 148 18.24 -8.49 10.65
CA CYS A 148 18.30 -9.80 11.29
C CYS A 148 19.70 -10.44 11.12
N GLY A 149 20.12 -11.25 12.10
CA GLY A 149 21.40 -11.95 12.05
C GLY A 149 22.62 -11.14 12.50
N GLY A 150 22.46 -9.90 12.94
CA GLY A 150 23.55 -9.12 13.53
C GLY A 150 23.13 -7.73 14.00
N ALA A 151 24.14 -6.93 14.36
CA ALA A 151 24.07 -5.50 14.60
C ALA A 151 25.18 -4.81 13.82
#